data_AF-A0A7S1X3T2-F1
#
_entry.id   AF-A0A7S1X3T2-F1
#
_cell.length_a   1.000
_cell.length_b   1.000
_cell.length_c   1.000
_cell.angle_alpha   90.00
_cell.angle_beta   90.00
_cell.angle_gamma   90.00
#
_symmetry.space_group_name_H-M   'P 1'
#
loop_
_entity.id
_entity.type
_entity.pdbx_description
1 polymer ?
#
loop_
_entity_poly.entity_id
_entity_poly.type
_entity_poly.pdbx_seq_one_letter_code
_entity_poly.pdbx_strand_id
1 'polypeptide(L)'
;GGQVAMNFYPPELTTPPLPLVALLGRQDVHPAVREFLRSQQKPPVNTVGAADPAHAARLFGERKAHSAALPTCDFFKSNWFAKHRQRCPAVAVILLDRDWVVGDPNSWTRACEQLDWVRTATRPRGVRIIVAIVQNTGSAAEVPEDRGLVLRRRADVDARSLMVISREDGDASLRKLGKVILEQAGQFYAEEVKRVLGKAAERAKIATTPVYSYNLRAYFKAAAFSEFRQDWGNALKYYQAAYAYCQEAAGSYLDDGINVVQRYAEICSVAEQLHIKITALLLHQQRVAEALTHFERHMATFKAAAAKHALPAAAAAAHWGWVCRQYSVAGQLLAERVEASLLPDTRAAQPAYFFQCAANAAMMRRAAAQMIEDAGAPAECVAGPFVGQLVAAAGSLGLTDP
;
A
#
# COMPACT_ATOMS: atom_id res chain seq x y z
N GLY A 1 7.76 -25.99 16.72
CA GLY A 1 8.76 -24.90 16.72
C GLY A 1 8.08 -23.65 16.24
N GLY A 2 7.94 -22.65 17.11
CA GLY A 2 7.04 -21.51 16.89
C GLY A 2 7.44 -20.62 15.72
N GLN A 3 6.52 -20.45 14.76
CA GLN A 3 6.47 -19.30 13.86
C GLN A 3 6.20 -18.03 14.69
N VAL A 4 7.24 -17.38 15.19
CA VAL A 4 7.10 -16.10 15.94
C VAL A 4 7.73 -14.92 15.19
N ALA A 5 8.39 -15.15 14.06
CA ALA A 5 9.45 -14.23 13.65
C ALA A 5 9.06 -13.15 12.61
N MET A 6 7.95 -13.30 11.87
CA MET A 6 7.46 -12.29 10.90
C MET A 6 6.52 -11.23 11.50
N ASN A 7 6.26 -11.28 12.81
CA ASN A 7 5.35 -10.33 13.51
C ASN A 7 5.93 -8.92 13.71
N PHE A 8 7.16 -8.64 13.28
CA PHE A 8 7.77 -7.31 13.46
C PHE A 8 7.18 -6.24 12.53
N TYR A 9 6.54 -6.63 11.43
CA TYR A 9 5.98 -5.69 10.47
C TYR A 9 4.52 -5.98 10.14
N PRO A 10 3.78 -4.94 9.71
CA PRO A 10 2.48 -5.15 9.12
C PRO A 10 2.59 -6.09 7.90
N PRO A 11 1.66 -7.04 7.71
CA PRO A 11 1.67 -7.98 6.58
C PRO A 11 1.68 -7.27 5.21
N GLU A 12 1.31 -5.98 5.17
CA GLU A 12 1.32 -5.14 3.98
C GLU A 12 2.71 -4.90 3.37
N LEU A 13 3.77 -4.97 4.18
CA LEU A 13 5.14 -4.79 3.69
C LEU A 13 5.69 -6.05 3.04
N THR A 14 5.23 -7.23 3.45
CA THR A 14 5.80 -8.50 3.04
C THR A 14 4.98 -9.21 1.96
N THR A 15 3.67 -8.95 1.88
CA THR A 15 2.81 -9.50 0.82
C THR A 15 2.61 -8.49 -0.32
N PRO A 16 2.38 -8.93 -1.56
CA PRO A 16 1.95 -8.03 -2.63
C PRO A 16 0.51 -7.54 -2.38
N PRO A 17 0.18 -6.28 -2.70
CA PRO A 17 -1.15 -5.74 -2.54
C PRO A 17 -2.11 -6.31 -3.59
N LEU A 18 -3.33 -6.61 -3.16
CA LEU A 18 -4.41 -7.04 -4.07
C LEU A 18 -5.34 -5.85 -4.38
N PRO A 19 -5.86 -5.75 -5.61
CA PRO A 19 -6.88 -4.75 -5.93
C PRO A 19 -8.08 -4.86 -4.98
N LEU A 20 -8.64 -3.70 -4.61
CA LEU A 20 -9.87 -3.62 -3.84
C LEU A 20 -11.02 -3.18 -4.73
N VAL A 21 -12.15 -3.88 -4.66
CA VAL A 21 -13.36 -3.64 -5.46
C VAL A 21 -14.56 -3.39 -4.54
N ALA A 22 -15.37 -2.40 -4.87
CA ALA A 22 -16.64 -2.16 -4.21
C ALA A 22 -17.77 -2.89 -4.95
N LEU A 23 -18.53 -3.73 -4.26
CA LEU A 23 -19.77 -4.32 -4.77
C LEU A 23 -20.96 -3.52 -4.21
N LEU A 24 -21.82 -3.02 -5.10
CA LEU A 24 -22.91 -2.10 -4.78
C LEU A 24 -24.24 -2.64 -5.32
N GLY A 25 -25.30 -2.65 -4.51
CA GLY A 25 -26.59 -3.23 -4.91
C GLY A 25 -26.59 -4.76 -4.86
N ARG A 26 -27.77 -5.39 -4.90
CA ARG A 26 -27.99 -6.86 -4.90
C ARG A 26 -27.04 -7.62 -3.95
N GLN A 27 -27.18 -7.36 -2.65
CA GLN A 27 -26.33 -7.96 -1.60
C GLN A 27 -26.36 -9.49 -1.60
N ASP A 28 -27.45 -10.10 -2.07
CA ASP A 28 -27.61 -11.55 -2.22
C ASP A 28 -26.58 -12.18 -3.18
N VAL A 29 -26.01 -11.40 -4.10
CA VAL A 29 -25.01 -11.86 -5.08
C VAL A 29 -23.57 -11.66 -4.58
N HIS A 30 -23.37 -10.80 -3.56
CA HIS A 30 -22.04 -10.46 -3.05
C HIS A 30 -21.23 -11.67 -2.59
N PRO A 31 -21.79 -12.65 -1.84
CA PRO A 31 -21.02 -13.80 -1.37
C PRO A 31 -20.45 -14.63 -2.52
N ALA A 32 -21.25 -14.88 -3.57
CA ALA A 32 -20.81 -15.64 -4.73
C ALA A 32 -19.70 -14.93 -5.50
N VAL A 33 -19.88 -13.63 -5.79
CA VAL A 33 -18.86 -12.82 -6.48
C VAL A 33 -17.59 -12.71 -5.65
N ARG A 34 -17.71 -12.44 -4.34
CA ARG A 34 -16.58 -12.34 -3.42
C ARG A 34 -15.80 -13.65 -3.36
N GLU A 35 -16.49 -14.77 -3.21
CA GLU A 35 -15.84 -16.07 -3.10
C GLU A 35 -15.12 -16.42 -4.40
N PHE A 36 -15.76 -16.20 -5.55
CA PHE A 36 -15.13 -16.39 -6.85
C PHE A 36 -13.88 -15.53 -7.03
N LEU A 37 -13.97 -14.22 -6.74
CA LEU A 37 -12.85 -13.28 -6.87
C LEU A 37 -11.68 -13.57 -5.92
N ARG A 38 -11.96 -14.21 -4.78
CA ARG A 38 -10.94 -14.57 -3.79
C ARG A 38 -10.28 -15.92 -4.07
N SER A 39 -11.08 -16.94 -4.45
CA SER A 39 -10.61 -18.32 -4.57
C SER A 39 -10.21 -18.70 -6.01
N GLN A 40 -11.02 -18.32 -6.99
CA GLN A 40 -10.87 -18.77 -8.38
C GLN A 40 -10.15 -17.75 -9.27
N GLN A 41 -10.41 -16.45 -9.08
CA GLN A 41 -9.75 -15.41 -9.88
C GLN A 41 -8.24 -15.35 -9.55
N LYS A 42 -7.41 -15.27 -10.60
CA LYS A 42 -5.96 -15.07 -10.49
C LYS A 42 -5.55 -13.81 -11.27
N PRO A 43 -4.82 -12.86 -10.65
CA PRO A 43 -4.60 -12.73 -9.20
C PRO A 43 -5.91 -12.54 -8.41
N PRO A 44 -5.93 -12.91 -7.12
CA PRO A 44 -7.10 -12.72 -6.28
C PRO A 44 -7.42 -11.25 -6.07
N VAL A 45 -8.70 -10.95 -5.83
CA VAL A 45 -9.21 -9.58 -5.67
C VAL A 45 -9.96 -9.45 -4.34
N ASN A 46 -9.67 -8.40 -3.59
CA ASN A 46 -10.39 -8.09 -2.36
C ASN A 46 -11.66 -7.31 -2.67
N THR A 47 -12.70 -7.52 -1.87
CA THR A 47 -13.99 -6.84 -2.03
C THR A 47 -14.45 -6.17 -0.75
N VAL A 48 -15.07 -5.00 -0.87
CA VAL A 48 -15.95 -4.39 0.14
C VAL A 48 -17.36 -4.28 -0.45
N GLY A 49 -18.39 -4.39 0.38
CA GLY A 49 -19.78 -4.37 -0.08
C GLY A 49 -20.59 -3.27 0.61
N ALA A 50 -21.50 -2.65 -0.13
CA ALA A 50 -22.61 -1.88 0.43
C ALA A 50 -23.92 -2.32 -0.23
N ALA A 51 -24.95 -2.59 0.60
CA ALA A 51 -26.24 -3.07 0.13
C ALA A 51 -26.96 -2.04 -0.74
N ASP A 52 -26.96 -0.79 -0.28
CA ASP A 52 -27.60 0.33 -0.97
C ASP A 52 -26.56 1.19 -1.70
N PRO A 53 -26.65 1.33 -3.04
CA PRO A 53 -25.80 2.22 -3.83
C PRO A 53 -25.78 3.68 -3.36
N ALA A 54 -26.81 4.18 -2.65
CA ALA A 54 -26.80 5.51 -2.07
C ALA A 54 -25.64 5.70 -1.06
N HIS A 55 -25.20 4.62 -0.42
CA HIS A 55 -24.07 4.63 0.52
C HIS A 55 -22.69 4.54 -0.16
N ALA A 56 -22.62 4.59 -1.50
CA ALA A 56 -21.37 4.57 -2.25
C ALA A 56 -20.36 5.63 -1.77
N ALA A 57 -20.83 6.82 -1.42
CA ALA A 57 -19.98 7.91 -0.91
C ALA A 57 -19.16 7.52 0.33
N ARG A 58 -19.67 6.63 1.20
CA ARG A 58 -18.95 6.15 2.39
C ARG A 58 -17.76 5.25 2.03
N LEU A 59 -17.86 4.49 0.94
CA LEU A 59 -16.82 3.55 0.50
C LEU A 59 -15.67 4.24 -0.23
N PHE A 60 -15.97 5.29 -1.00
CA PHE A 60 -14.95 6.03 -1.72
C PHE A 60 -14.40 7.18 -0.89
N GLY A 61 -15.22 7.79 -0.04
CA GLY A 61 -14.86 8.89 0.86
C GLY A 61 -14.53 10.19 0.13
N GLU A 62 -14.64 11.32 0.82
CA GLU A 62 -14.32 12.62 0.24
C GLU A 62 -12.84 12.74 -0.11
N ARG A 63 -12.54 13.46 -1.20
CA ARG A 63 -11.18 13.82 -1.55
C ARG A 63 -10.81 15.08 -0.80
N LYS A 64 -9.99 14.97 0.25
CA LYS A 64 -9.45 16.14 0.96
C LYS A 64 -8.71 17.06 -0.02
N ALA A 65 -8.95 18.36 0.06
CA ALA A 65 -8.22 19.36 -0.69
C ALA A 65 -6.71 19.23 -0.40
N HIS A 66 -5.89 19.31 -1.45
CA HIS A 66 -4.45 19.32 -1.27
C HIS A 66 -4.03 20.68 -0.71
N SER A 67 -3.43 20.70 0.47
CA SER A 67 -2.76 21.91 0.96
C SER A 67 -1.60 22.26 0.03
N ALA A 68 -1.53 23.53 -0.38
CA ALA A 68 -0.43 24.09 -1.17
C ALA A 68 0.83 24.31 -0.32
N ALA A 69 0.73 24.23 1.01
CA ALA A 69 1.87 24.38 1.90
C ALA A 69 2.94 23.33 1.60
N LEU A 70 4.21 23.77 1.68
CA LEU A 70 5.34 22.86 1.70
C LEU A 70 5.16 21.90 2.87
N PRO A 71 5.33 20.58 2.67
CA PRO A 71 5.31 19.66 3.78
C PRO A 71 6.41 20.08 4.76
N THR A 72 6.04 20.35 6.01
CA THR A 72 6.92 20.09 7.15
C THR A 72 7.49 18.69 6.94
N CYS A 73 8.81 18.52 7.09
CA CYS A 73 9.48 17.27 6.70
C CYS A 73 8.74 16.07 7.29
N ASP A 74 7.97 15.40 6.44
CA ASP A 74 7.05 14.34 6.77
C ASP A 74 7.09 13.42 5.55
N PHE A 75 7.67 12.22 5.71
CA PHE A 75 7.83 11.26 4.62
C PHE A 75 6.47 10.75 4.19
N PHE A 76 5.94 9.66 4.74
CA PHE A 76 4.57 9.25 4.43
C PHE A 76 3.83 8.76 5.67
N LYS A 77 2.50 8.82 5.60
CA LYS A 77 1.63 8.41 6.70
C LYS A 77 1.78 6.92 6.96
N SER A 78 1.89 6.55 8.23
CA SER A 78 2.06 5.16 8.66
C SER A 78 0.91 4.26 8.19
N ASN A 79 -0.31 4.80 8.12
CA ASN A 79 -1.50 4.07 7.67
C ASN A 79 -1.73 4.06 6.15
N TRP A 80 -0.79 4.54 5.32
CA TRP A 80 -1.03 4.70 3.88
C TRP A 80 -1.31 3.36 3.18
N PHE A 81 -0.51 2.32 3.44
CA PHE A 81 -0.72 0.99 2.86
C PHE A 81 -2.05 0.37 3.30
N ALA A 82 -2.30 0.32 4.62
CA ALA A 82 -3.55 -0.21 5.18
C ALA A 82 -4.78 0.48 4.58
N LYS A 83 -4.73 1.82 4.46
CA LYS A 83 -5.78 2.60 3.80
C LYS A 83 -6.02 2.15 2.36
N HIS A 84 -4.99 2.00 1.54
CA HIS A 84 -5.17 1.69 0.11
C HIS A 84 -5.55 0.23 -0.14
N ARG A 85 -5.11 -0.69 0.72
CA ARG A 85 -5.48 -2.11 0.61
C ARG A 85 -6.90 -2.43 1.08
N GLN A 86 -7.41 -1.67 2.05
CA GLN A 86 -8.64 -2.05 2.77
C GLN A 86 -9.78 -1.05 2.59
N ARG A 87 -9.50 0.20 2.20
CA ARG A 87 -10.48 1.31 2.25
C ARG A 87 -10.53 2.19 1.01
N CYS A 88 -9.75 1.89 -0.04
CA CYS A 88 -9.77 2.70 -1.28
C CYS A 88 -9.96 1.77 -2.49
N PRO A 89 -11.21 1.46 -2.85
CA PRO A 89 -11.48 0.59 -3.99
C PRO A 89 -11.07 1.27 -5.31
N ALA A 90 -10.47 0.49 -6.22
CA ALA A 90 -10.08 0.91 -7.56
C ALA A 90 -11.23 0.81 -8.57
N VAL A 91 -12.17 -0.09 -8.31
CA VAL A 91 -13.33 -0.38 -9.18
C VAL A 91 -14.59 -0.45 -8.33
N ALA A 92 -15.69 0.08 -8.86
CA ALA A 92 -17.04 -0.04 -8.34
C ALA A 92 -17.87 -0.92 -9.30
N VAL A 93 -18.34 -2.06 -8.82
CA VAL A 93 -19.25 -2.94 -9.55
C VAL A 93 -20.66 -2.67 -9.01
N ILE A 94 -21.50 -2.05 -9.83
CA ILE A 94 -22.92 -1.87 -9.52
C ILE A 94 -23.70 -3.06 -10.08
N LEU A 95 -24.37 -3.78 -9.18
CA LEU A 95 -25.19 -4.96 -9.46
C LEU A 95 -26.65 -4.52 -9.53
N LEU A 96 -27.17 -4.42 -10.75
CA LEU A 96 -28.54 -4.01 -11.02
C LEU A 96 -29.40 -5.24 -11.27
N ASP A 97 -30.64 -5.23 -10.76
CA ASP A 97 -31.61 -6.26 -11.12
C ASP A 97 -32.01 -6.12 -12.59
N ARG A 98 -32.01 -7.23 -13.33
CA ARG A 98 -32.47 -7.26 -14.71
C ARG A 98 -33.91 -6.79 -14.85
N ASP A 99 -34.77 -7.09 -13.87
CA ASP A 99 -36.17 -6.67 -13.91
C ASP A 99 -36.32 -5.16 -13.68
N TRP A 100 -35.34 -4.52 -13.05
CA TRP A 100 -35.32 -3.05 -12.98
C TRP A 100 -34.86 -2.41 -14.28
N VAL A 101 -34.02 -3.09 -15.05
CA VAL A 101 -33.54 -2.60 -16.34
C VAL A 101 -34.58 -2.75 -17.45
N VAL A 102 -35.29 -3.89 -17.47
CA VAL A 102 -36.23 -4.26 -18.55
C VAL A 102 -37.69 -4.02 -18.17
N GLY A 103 -38.00 -3.93 -16.87
CA GLY A 103 -39.37 -3.79 -16.38
C GLY A 103 -39.97 -2.40 -16.59
N ASP A 104 -40.85 -2.02 -15.66
CA ASP A 104 -41.66 -0.82 -15.78
C ASP A 104 -40.84 0.49 -15.66
N PRO A 105 -41.38 1.63 -16.13
CA PRO A 105 -40.69 2.91 -16.10
C PRO A 105 -40.20 3.36 -14.71
N ASN A 106 -40.89 2.99 -13.63
CA ASN A 106 -40.47 3.37 -12.27
C ASN A 106 -39.25 2.57 -11.85
N SER A 107 -39.24 1.26 -12.10
CA SER A 107 -38.09 0.40 -11.82
C SER A 107 -36.85 0.80 -12.64
N TRP A 108 -37.05 1.22 -13.90
CA TRP A 108 -35.98 1.80 -14.71
C TRP A 108 -35.40 3.09 -14.14
N THR A 109 -36.27 3.99 -13.68
CA THR A 109 -35.87 5.26 -13.09
C THR A 109 -35.01 5.02 -11.84
N ARG A 110 -35.39 4.05 -11.00
CA ARG A 110 -34.60 3.65 -9.82
C ARG A 110 -33.22 3.11 -10.21
N ALA A 111 -33.12 2.23 -11.21
CA ALA A 111 -31.83 1.71 -11.68
C ALA A 111 -30.90 2.84 -12.17
N CYS A 112 -31.48 3.79 -12.88
CA CYS A 112 -30.81 4.99 -13.34
C CYS A 112 -30.33 5.91 -12.20
N GLU A 113 -31.15 6.15 -11.18
CA GLU A 113 -30.79 6.94 -9.99
C GLU A 113 -29.63 6.32 -9.21
N GLN A 114 -29.69 5.00 -8.99
CA GLN A 114 -28.60 4.28 -8.31
C GLN A 114 -27.28 4.43 -9.05
N LEU A 115 -27.32 4.39 -10.38
CA LEU A 115 -26.13 4.57 -11.21
C LEU A 115 -25.54 5.98 -11.07
N ASP A 116 -26.39 7.02 -11.01
CA ASP A 116 -25.95 8.41 -10.81
C ASP A 116 -25.31 8.63 -9.45
N TRP A 117 -25.85 8.02 -8.39
CA TRP A 117 -25.24 8.07 -7.06
C TRP A 117 -23.84 7.47 -7.06
N VAL A 118 -23.66 6.30 -7.69
CA VAL A 118 -22.36 5.65 -7.81
C VAL A 118 -21.40 6.52 -8.62
N ARG A 119 -21.82 7.02 -9.79
CA ARG A 119 -21.00 7.91 -10.63
C ARG A 119 -20.54 9.16 -9.89
N THR A 120 -21.44 9.78 -9.12
CA THR A 120 -21.13 10.98 -8.33
C THR A 120 -20.10 10.67 -7.25
N ALA A 121 -20.23 9.52 -6.58
CA ALA A 121 -19.32 9.10 -5.51
C ALA A 121 -17.92 8.70 -6.02
N THR A 122 -17.81 8.11 -7.21
CA THR A 122 -16.55 7.59 -7.77
C THR A 122 -15.72 8.66 -8.50
N ARG A 123 -16.37 9.64 -9.14
CA ARG A 123 -15.74 10.66 -9.99
C ARG A 123 -14.58 11.43 -9.33
N PRO A 124 -14.65 11.91 -8.06
CA PRO A 124 -13.58 12.70 -7.46
C PRO A 124 -12.24 11.96 -7.35
N ARG A 125 -12.29 10.63 -7.28
CA ARG A 125 -11.13 9.76 -7.13
C ARG A 125 -10.73 9.08 -8.45
N GLY A 126 -11.60 9.16 -9.46
CA GLY A 126 -11.41 8.48 -10.74
C GLY A 126 -11.57 6.96 -10.63
N VAL A 127 -12.38 6.48 -9.68
CA VAL A 127 -12.66 5.03 -9.53
C VAL A 127 -13.41 4.55 -10.78
N ARG A 128 -13.02 3.40 -11.32
CA ARG A 128 -13.67 2.80 -12.50
C ARG A 128 -15.02 2.21 -12.14
N ILE A 129 -15.97 2.23 -13.07
CA ILE A 129 -17.32 1.69 -12.87
C ILE A 129 -17.51 0.50 -13.82
N ILE A 130 -18.08 -0.58 -13.29
CA ILE A 130 -18.59 -1.71 -14.06
C ILE A 130 -20.06 -1.86 -13.70
N VAL A 131 -20.92 -1.91 -14.70
CA VAL A 131 -22.36 -2.15 -14.56
C VAL A 131 -22.62 -3.61 -14.87
N ALA A 132 -23.08 -4.37 -13.87
CA ALA A 132 -23.44 -5.77 -14.05
C ALA A 132 -24.93 -5.98 -13.81
N ILE A 133 -25.63 -6.46 -14.83
CA ILE A 133 -27.07 -6.73 -14.79
C ILE A 133 -27.25 -8.18 -14.37
N VAL A 134 -27.84 -8.39 -13.19
CA VAL A 134 -28.05 -9.72 -12.61
C VAL A 134 -29.34 -10.32 -13.17
N GLN A 135 -29.22 -11.41 -13.91
CA GLN A 135 -30.36 -12.21 -14.37
C GLN A 135 -30.77 -13.22 -13.31
N ASN A 136 -32.07 -13.24 -13.00
CA ASN A 136 -32.67 -14.25 -12.15
C ASN A 136 -32.99 -15.51 -12.97
N THR A 137 -33.02 -16.67 -12.31
CA THR A 137 -33.31 -17.97 -12.94
C THR A 137 -34.63 -17.94 -13.72
N GLY A 138 -34.63 -18.42 -14.97
CA GLY A 138 -35.81 -18.41 -15.85
C GLY A 138 -36.08 -17.09 -16.59
N SER A 139 -35.17 -16.11 -16.55
CA SER A 139 -35.33 -14.84 -17.28
C SER A 139 -35.11 -15.03 -18.79
N ALA A 140 -36.18 -15.02 -19.59
CA ALA A 140 -36.15 -15.37 -21.02
C ALA A 140 -35.75 -14.24 -22.00
N ALA A 141 -35.73 -12.97 -21.59
CA ALA A 141 -35.48 -11.86 -22.53
C ALA A 141 -34.13 -11.15 -22.28
N GLU A 142 -33.35 -11.01 -23.35
CA GLU A 142 -32.12 -10.21 -23.39
C GLU A 142 -32.38 -8.75 -23.01
N VAL A 143 -31.35 -8.07 -22.51
CA VAL A 143 -31.43 -6.63 -22.20
C VAL A 143 -31.49 -5.86 -23.53
N PRO A 144 -32.52 -5.03 -23.79
CA PRO A 144 -32.62 -4.28 -25.03
C PRO A 144 -31.40 -3.37 -25.24
N GLU A 145 -30.90 -3.30 -26.48
CA GLU A 145 -29.67 -2.55 -26.79
C GLU A 145 -29.78 -1.07 -26.41
N ASP A 146 -30.93 -0.45 -26.63
CA ASP A 146 -31.20 0.95 -26.27
C ASP A 146 -31.06 1.20 -24.76
N ARG A 147 -31.56 0.28 -23.93
CA ARG A 147 -31.41 0.35 -22.46
C ARG A 147 -29.94 0.24 -22.08
N GLY A 148 -29.22 -0.69 -22.70
CA GLY A 148 -27.79 -0.84 -22.50
C GLY A 148 -26.99 0.41 -22.91
N LEU A 149 -27.35 1.07 -24.01
CA LEU A 149 -26.72 2.31 -24.45
C LEU A 149 -26.94 3.45 -23.45
N VAL A 150 -28.15 3.59 -22.90
CA VAL A 150 -28.45 4.61 -21.88
C VAL A 150 -27.64 4.37 -20.60
N LEU A 151 -27.58 3.14 -20.11
CA LEU A 151 -26.77 2.80 -18.93
C LEU A 151 -25.29 3.12 -19.15
N ARG A 152 -24.73 2.79 -20.31
CA ARG A 152 -23.33 3.10 -20.65
C ARG A 152 -23.04 4.61 -20.63
N ARG A 153 -23.89 5.40 -21.31
CA ARG A 153 -23.75 6.86 -21.37
C ARG A 153 -23.89 7.50 -19.99
N ARG A 154 -24.82 7.01 -19.18
CA ARG A 154 -25.10 7.55 -17.84
C ARG A 154 -23.99 7.21 -16.85
N ALA A 155 -23.44 5.99 -16.93
CA ALA A 155 -22.30 5.55 -16.12
C ALA A 155 -20.96 6.13 -16.58
N ASP A 156 -20.87 6.63 -17.82
CA ASP A 156 -19.61 6.99 -18.50
C ASP A 156 -18.66 5.79 -18.63
N VAL A 157 -19.19 4.67 -19.11
CA VAL A 157 -18.44 3.41 -19.25
C VAL A 157 -18.47 2.88 -20.68
N ASP A 158 -17.42 2.15 -21.05
CA ASP A 158 -17.32 1.50 -22.34
C ASP A 158 -18.19 0.22 -22.43
N ALA A 159 -18.30 -0.35 -23.63
CA ALA A 159 -19.13 -1.53 -23.88
C ALA A 159 -18.71 -2.77 -23.08
N ARG A 160 -17.42 -2.95 -22.75
CA ARG A 160 -16.92 -4.10 -21.98
C ARG A 160 -17.25 -3.99 -20.50
N SER A 161 -17.45 -2.77 -20.02
CA SER A 161 -17.76 -2.45 -18.63
C SER A 161 -19.27 -2.51 -18.32
N LEU A 162 -20.11 -2.82 -19.31
CA LEU A 162 -21.49 -3.25 -19.14
C LEU A 162 -21.61 -4.75 -19.45
N MET A 163 -22.13 -5.55 -18.52
CA MET A 163 -22.30 -6.99 -18.73
C MET A 163 -23.52 -7.54 -18.03
N VAL A 164 -23.94 -8.72 -18.46
CA VAL A 164 -25.00 -9.50 -17.85
C VAL A 164 -24.37 -10.66 -17.07
N ILE A 165 -24.83 -10.88 -15.84
CA ILE A 165 -24.41 -11.99 -14.98
C ILE A 165 -25.63 -12.88 -14.74
N SER A 166 -25.60 -14.08 -15.33
CA SER A 166 -26.59 -15.11 -15.05
C SER A 166 -26.07 -16.07 -13.98
N ARG A 167 -26.96 -16.50 -13.08
CA ARG A 167 -26.70 -17.59 -12.14
C ARG A 167 -26.69 -18.97 -12.81
N GLU A 168 -27.32 -19.09 -13.97
CA GLU A 168 -27.42 -20.35 -14.73
C GLU A 168 -26.11 -20.65 -15.49
N ASP A 169 -25.35 -19.61 -15.85
CA ASP A 169 -24.05 -19.73 -16.54
C ASP A 169 -22.92 -20.28 -15.63
N GLY A 170 -23.24 -20.61 -14.38
CA GLY A 170 -22.28 -20.96 -13.35
C GLY A 170 -21.18 -19.90 -13.22
N ASP A 171 -19.92 -20.35 -13.20
CA ASP A 171 -18.76 -19.47 -13.04
C ASP A 171 -18.33 -18.74 -14.33
N ALA A 172 -18.95 -19.00 -15.49
CA ALA A 172 -18.51 -18.42 -16.76
C ALA A 172 -18.69 -16.89 -16.80
N SER A 173 -19.84 -16.40 -16.35
CA SER A 173 -20.14 -14.97 -16.23
C SER A 173 -19.23 -14.30 -15.19
N LEU A 174 -18.94 -14.97 -14.08
CA LEU A 174 -18.04 -14.50 -13.03
C LEU A 174 -16.58 -14.43 -13.48
N ARG A 175 -16.10 -15.39 -14.29
CA ARG A 175 -14.75 -15.33 -14.93
C ARG A 175 -14.62 -14.10 -15.82
N LYS A 176 -15.66 -13.80 -16.62
CA LYS A 176 -15.67 -12.60 -17.46
C LYS A 176 -15.66 -11.33 -16.62
N LEU A 177 -16.47 -11.26 -15.57
CA LEU A 177 -16.49 -10.15 -14.61
C LEU A 177 -15.10 -9.96 -13.99
N GLY A 178 -14.49 -11.02 -13.48
CA GLY A 178 -13.17 -10.97 -12.85
C GLY A 178 -12.08 -10.45 -13.79
N LYS A 179 -12.10 -10.85 -15.07
CA LYS A 179 -11.18 -10.33 -16.09
C LYS A 179 -11.35 -8.82 -16.31
N VAL A 180 -12.59 -8.34 -16.46
CA VAL A 180 -12.87 -6.92 -16.66
C VAL A 180 -12.52 -6.10 -15.41
N ILE A 181 -12.79 -6.64 -14.22
CA ILE A 181 -12.37 -6.02 -12.95
C ILE A 181 -10.86 -5.79 -12.91
N LEU A 182 -10.06 -6.80 -13.27
CA LEU A 182 -8.61 -6.69 -13.25
C LEU A 182 -8.10 -5.70 -14.30
N GLU A 183 -8.70 -5.69 -15.50
CA GLU A 183 -8.38 -4.71 -16.55
C GLU A 183 -8.65 -3.28 -16.07
N GLN A 184 -9.84 -3.02 -15.53
CA GLN A 184 -10.23 -1.70 -15.02
C GLN A 184 -9.40 -1.27 -13.81
N ALA A 185 -9.12 -2.18 -12.87
CA ALA A 185 -8.23 -1.90 -11.74
C ALA A 185 -6.80 -1.58 -12.22
N GLY A 186 -6.31 -2.31 -13.22
CA GLY A 186 -5.00 -2.07 -13.84
C GLY A 186 -4.89 -0.68 -14.44
N GLN A 187 -5.92 -0.24 -15.16
CA GLN A 187 -6.00 1.11 -15.73
C GLN A 187 -6.06 2.20 -14.66
N PHE A 188 -6.87 2.00 -13.60
CA PHE A 188 -6.95 2.93 -12.47
C PHE A 188 -5.57 3.19 -11.85
N TYR A 189 -4.84 2.12 -11.50
CA TYR A 189 -3.52 2.26 -10.89
C TYR A 189 -2.48 2.83 -11.86
N ALA A 190 -2.56 2.55 -13.16
CA ALA A 190 -1.67 3.12 -14.16
C ALA A 190 -1.84 4.65 -14.26
N GLU A 191 -3.09 5.13 -14.20
CA GLU A 191 -3.38 6.56 -14.15
C GLU A 191 -2.92 7.21 -12.83
N GLU A 192 -3.05 6.50 -11.71
CA GLU A 192 -2.52 6.97 -10.43
C GLU A 192 -0.99 7.14 -10.47
N VAL A 193 -0.26 6.20 -11.06
CA VAL A 193 1.19 6.33 -11.29
C VAL A 193 1.51 7.59 -12.09
N LYS A 194 0.86 7.78 -13.25
CA LYS A 194 1.05 8.97 -14.09
C LYS A 194 0.74 10.26 -13.33
N ARG A 195 -0.34 10.26 -12.54
CA ARG A 195 -0.79 11.41 -11.76
C ARG A 195 0.22 11.78 -10.67
N VAL A 196 0.73 10.81 -9.91
CA VAL A 196 1.69 11.11 -8.82
C VAL A 196 3.04 11.55 -9.36
N LEU A 197 3.53 10.93 -10.44
CA LEU A 197 4.81 11.29 -11.05
C LEU A 197 4.73 12.60 -11.84
N GLY A 198 3.63 12.86 -12.55
CA GLY A 198 3.42 14.13 -13.25
C GLY A 198 3.39 15.31 -12.27
N LYS A 199 2.68 15.16 -11.14
CA LYS A 199 2.75 16.14 -10.04
C LYS A 199 4.14 16.27 -9.43
N ALA A 200 4.92 15.19 -9.40
CA ALA A 200 6.29 15.24 -8.93
C ALA A 200 7.15 16.13 -9.83
N ALA A 201 7.08 15.88 -11.14
CA ALA A 201 7.80 16.62 -12.17
C ALA A 201 7.42 18.12 -12.20
N GLU A 202 6.13 18.46 -12.14
CA GLU A 202 5.70 19.86 -12.14
C GLU A 202 6.23 20.64 -10.94
N ARG A 203 6.26 20.02 -9.75
CA ARG A 203 6.84 20.69 -8.57
C ARG A 203 8.36 20.80 -8.65
N ALA A 204 9.04 19.82 -9.23
CA ALA A 204 10.49 19.88 -9.41
C ALA A 204 10.93 21.07 -10.26
N LYS A 205 10.07 21.56 -11.18
CA LYS A 205 10.33 22.79 -11.96
C LYS A 205 10.28 24.07 -11.13
N ILE A 206 9.51 24.07 -10.04
CA ILE A 206 9.24 25.25 -9.20
C ILE A 206 10.15 25.26 -7.97
N ALA A 207 10.55 24.09 -7.48
CA ALA A 207 11.34 23.96 -6.26
C ALA A 207 12.79 24.43 -6.48
N THR A 208 13.21 25.44 -5.71
CA THR A 208 14.59 25.95 -5.66
C THR A 208 15.52 25.14 -4.76
N THR A 209 14.98 24.24 -3.93
CA THR A 209 15.74 23.38 -3.00
C THR A 209 15.30 21.93 -3.14
N PRO A 210 16.20 20.93 -3.01
CA PRO A 210 15.83 19.53 -3.08
C PRO A 210 14.83 19.15 -1.98
N VAL A 211 13.56 18.97 -2.33
CA VAL A 211 12.53 18.46 -1.41
C VAL A 211 12.51 16.93 -1.48
N TYR A 212 13.52 16.29 -0.88
CA TYR A 212 13.67 14.83 -0.85
C TYR A 212 12.38 14.11 -0.43
N SER A 213 11.74 14.62 0.63
CA SER A 213 10.49 14.07 1.20
C SER A 213 9.31 14.02 0.21
N TYR A 214 9.28 14.91 -0.78
CA TYR A 214 8.22 14.93 -1.79
C TYR A 214 8.47 13.94 -2.91
N ASN A 215 9.68 13.90 -3.47
CA ASN A 215 10.04 12.94 -4.52
C ASN A 215 9.99 11.50 -3.99
N LEU A 216 10.56 11.26 -2.82
CA LEU A 216 10.48 9.98 -2.12
C LEU A 216 9.04 9.49 -2.02
N ARG A 217 8.11 10.34 -1.55
CA ARG A 217 6.68 10.00 -1.49
C ARG A 217 6.07 9.67 -2.85
N ALA A 218 6.40 10.45 -3.87
CA ALA A 218 5.82 10.27 -5.19
C ALA A 218 6.23 8.92 -5.77
N TYR A 219 7.53 8.60 -5.69
CA TYR A 219 8.09 7.33 -6.14
C TYR A 219 7.60 6.15 -5.30
N PHE A 220 7.51 6.28 -3.97
CA PHE A 220 6.92 5.25 -3.11
C PHE A 220 5.48 4.91 -3.53
N LYS A 221 4.64 5.93 -3.77
CA LYS A 221 3.25 5.73 -4.21
C LYS A 221 3.20 5.11 -5.60
N ALA A 222 4.03 5.59 -6.54
CA ALA A 222 4.13 5.03 -7.88
C ALA A 222 4.52 3.55 -7.83
N ALA A 223 5.49 3.19 -6.98
CA ALA A 223 5.92 1.82 -6.77
C ALA A 223 4.80 0.94 -6.22
N ALA A 224 4.10 1.40 -5.19
CA ALA A 224 2.97 0.67 -4.63
C ALA A 224 1.84 0.47 -5.64
N PHE A 225 1.48 1.48 -6.43
CA PHE A 225 0.47 1.35 -7.49
C PHE A 225 0.91 0.41 -8.61
N SER A 226 2.21 0.37 -8.95
CA SER A 226 2.75 -0.66 -9.84
C SER A 226 2.69 -2.07 -9.24
N GLU A 227 2.91 -2.23 -7.93
CA GLU A 227 2.69 -3.53 -7.25
C GLU A 227 1.23 -3.98 -7.34
N PHE A 228 0.27 -3.08 -7.13
CA PHE A 228 -1.18 -3.41 -7.27
C PHE A 228 -1.52 -3.91 -8.68
N ARG A 229 -0.73 -3.54 -9.69
CA ARG A 229 -0.86 -3.99 -11.09
C ARG A 229 -0.07 -5.27 -11.38
N GLN A 230 0.68 -5.80 -10.42
CA GLN A 230 1.67 -6.86 -10.62
C GLN A 230 2.75 -6.50 -11.65
N ASP A 231 3.00 -5.19 -11.84
CA ASP A 231 4.10 -4.69 -12.67
C ASP A 231 5.37 -4.64 -11.81
N TRP A 232 5.92 -5.83 -11.53
CA TRP A 232 7.05 -6.02 -10.61
C TRP A 232 8.31 -5.26 -11.03
N GLY A 233 8.52 -5.10 -12.34
CA GLY A 233 9.66 -4.37 -12.90
C GLY A 233 9.59 -2.89 -12.57
N ASN A 234 8.46 -2.23 -12.90
CA ASN A 234 8.31 -0.81 -12.56
C ASN A 234 8.17 -0.58 -11.05
N ALA A 235 7.52 -1.50 -10.31
CA ALA A 235 7.47 -1.44 -8.86
C ALA A 235 8.88 -1.38 -8.24
N LEU A 236 9.75 -2.33 -8.61
CA LEU A 236 11.13 -2.37 -8.14
C LEU A 236 11.90 -1.09 -8.50
N LYS A 237 11.81 -0.65 -9.76
CA LYS A 237 12.45 0.59 -10.24
C LYS A 237 12.04 1.80 -9.41
N TYR A 238 10.74 1.96 -9.15
CA TYR A 238 10.24 3.11 -8.40
C TYR A 238 10.58 3.01 -6.90
N TYR A 239 10.58 1.82 -6.29
CA TYR A 239 11.06 1.66 -4.92
C TYR A 239 12.55 1.99 -4.79
N GLN A 240 13.38 1.53 -5.73
CA GLN A 240 14.80 1.87 -5.76
C GLN A 240 15.02 3.39 -5.91
N ALA A 241 14.23 4.07 -6.76
CA ALA A 241 14.27 5.53 -6.87
C ALA A 241 13.87 6.23 -5.57
N ALA A 242 12.80 5.78 -4.90
CA ALA A 242 12.41 6.31 -3.60
C ALA A 242 13.49 6.08 -2.52
N TYR A 243 14.15 4.92 -2.57
CA TYR A 243 15.24 4.57 -1.66
C TYR A 243 16.50 5.43 -1.87
N ALA A 244 16.85 5.74 -3.12
CA ALA A 244 17.96 6.65 -3.41
C ALA A 244 17.75 8.03 -2.76
N TYR A 245 16.54 8.59 -2.85
CA TYR A 245 16.19 9.82 -2.12
C TYR A 245 16.28 9.67 -0.60
N CYS A 246 16.11 8.47 -0.05
CA CYS A 246 16.33 8.26 1.38
C CYS A 246 17.81 8.33 1.76
N GLN A 247 18.69 7.79 0.91
CA GLN A 247 20.14 7.85 1.14
C GLN A 247 20.65 9.29 1.05
N GLU A 248 20.16 10.06 0.07
CA GLU A 248 20.47 11.49 -0.05
C GLU A 248 19.96 12.28 1.16
N ALA A 249 18.70 12.04 1.58
CA ALA A 249 18.12 12.68 2.76
C ALA A 249 18.88 12.32 4.05
N ALA A 250 19.33 11.07 4.19
CA ALA A 250 20.13 10.64 5.33
C ALA A 250 21.48 11.36 5.39
N GLY A 251 22.09 11.68 4.24
CA GLY A 251 23.30 12.50 4.20
C GLY A 251 23.03 13.96 4.61
N SER A 252 21.97 14.56 4.08
CA SER A 252 21.69 16.00 4.27
C SER A 252 21.11 16.35 5.64
N TYR A 253 20.13 15.59 6.16
CA TYR A 253 19.40 15.97 7.38
C TYR A 253 20.20 15.76 8.67
N LEU A 254 21.29 15.00 8.59
CA LEU A 254 22.18 14.79 9.73
C LEU A 254 23.13 15.98 9.95
N ASP A 255 23.29 16.86 8.96
CA ASP A 255 24.16 18.03 9.02
C ASP A 255 23.42 19.29 9.55
N ASP A 256 22.09 19.31 9.51
CA ASP A 256 21.25 20.48 9.86
C ASP A 256 21.09 20.72 11.38
N GLY A 257 21.59 19.82 12.24
CA GLY A 257 21.71 19.99 13.70
C GLY A 257 20.41 20.02 14.54
N ILE A 258 19.25 20.29 13.93
CA ILE A 258 17.95 20.38 14.64
C ILE A 258 17.19 19.04 14.55
N ASN A 259 16.77 18.49 15.68
CA ASN A 259 16.00 17.24 15.78
C ASN A 259 16.66 16.03 15.08
N VAL A 260 18.00 15.98 15.05
CA VAL A 260 18.80 14.96 14.34
C VAL A 260 18.38 13.54 14.71
N VAL A 261 18.16 13.26 16.01
CA VAL A 261 17.74 11.92 16.48
C VAL A 261 16.38 11.52 15.90
N GLN A 262 15.40 12.43 15.93
CA GLN A 262 14.06 12.18 15.40
C GLN A 262 14.07 12.02 13.88
N ARG A 263 14.80 12.88 13.18
CA ARG A 263 14.96 12.82 11.71
C ARG A 263 15.66 11.55 11.27
N TYR A 264 16.68 11.15 12.01
CA TYR A 264 17.38 9.89 11.78
C TYR A 264 16.47 8.67 12.00
N ALA A 265 15.68 8.66 13.07
CA ALA A 265 14.72 7.58 13.32
C ALA A 265 13.66 7.48 12.21
N GLU A 266 13.14 8.62 11.73
CA GLU A 266 12.19 8.69 10.62
C GLU A 266 12.80 8.15 9.32
N ILE A 267 14.00 8.59 8.94
CA ILE A 267 14.63 8.13 7.70
C ILE A 267 14.99 6.64 7.76
N CYS A 268 15.47 6.14 8.90
CA CYS A 268 15.72 4.71 9.11
C CYS A 268 14.44 3.89 8.95
N SER A 269 13.34 4.35 9.55
CA SER A 269 12.04 3.66 9.47
C SER A 269 11.48 3.66 8.04
N VAL A 270 11.66 4.75 7.30
CA VAL A 270 11.23 4.84 5.89
C VAL A 270 12.09 3.98 4.99
N ALA A 271 13.41 4.05 5.16
CA ALA A 271 14.38 3.25 4.41
C ALA A 271 14.18 1.75 4.67
N GLU A 272 13.87 1.35 5.90
CA GLU A 272 13.51 -0.03 6.29
C GLU A 272 12.30 -0.54 5.50
N GLN A 273 11.20 0.23 5.41
CA GLN A 273 10.03 -0.19 4.64
C GLN A 273 10.33 -0.35 3.14
N LEU A 274 11.09 0.58 2.57
CA LEU A 274 11.52 0.52 1.16
C LEU A 274 12.47 -0.66 0.91
N HIS A 275 13.42 -0.86 1.82
CA HIS A 275 14.40 -1.93 1.77
C HIS A 275 13.72 -3.31 1.79
N ILE A 276 12.75 -3.52 2.68
CA ILE A 276 11.97 -4.77 2.74
C ILE A 276 11.24 -5.00 1.41
N LYS A 277 10.61 -3.97 0.84
CA LYS A 277 9.93 -4.06 -0.46
C LYS A 277 10.89 -4.42 -1.60
N ILE A 278 12.04 -3.75 -1.69
CA ILE A 278 13.05 -4.01 -2.72
C ILE A 278 13.57 -5.45 -2.60
N THR A 279 13.98 -5.86 -1.40
CA THR A 279 14.47 -7.21 -1.13
C THR A 279 13.40 -8.25 -1.46
N ALA A 280 12.17 -8.07 -0.99
CA ALA A 280 11.06 -8.97 -1.28
C ALA A 280 10.80 -9.13 -2.79
N LEU A 281 10.85 -8.04 -3.56
CA LEU A 281 10.66 -8.06 -5.02
C LEU A 281 11.83 -8.71 -5.77
N LEU A 282 13.07 -8.45 -5.35
CA LEU A 282 14.26 -9.08 -5.92
C LEU A 282 14.24 -10.60 -5.70
N LEU A 283 13.92 -11.04 -4.47
CA LEU A 283 13.81 -12.46 -4.14
C LEU A 283 12.65 -13.13 -4.90
N HIS A 284 11.52 -12.46 -5.05
CA HIS A 284 10.40 -12.97 -5.87
C HIS A 284 10.82 -13.23 -7.34
N GLN A 285 11.75 -12.43 -7.86
CA GLN A 285 12.33 -12.57 -9.20
C GLN A 285 13.56 -13.50 -9.24
N GLN A 286 13.87 -14.21 -8.15
CA GLN A 286 15.06 -15.06 -7.99
C GLN A 286 16.40 -14.33 -8.18
N ARG A 287 16.42 -13.00 -7.95
CA ARG A 287 17.61 -12.14 -8.05
C ARG A 287 18.35 -12.06 -6.70
N VAL A 288 18.76 -13.20 -6.20
CA VAL A 288 19.33 -13.37 -4.83
C VAL A 288 20.58 -12.52 -4.63
N ALA A 289 21.53 -12.54 -5.57
CA ALA A 289 22.78 -11.78 -5.46
C ALA A 289 22.55 -10.26 -5.35
N GLU A 290 21.58 -9.74 -6.09
CA GLU A 290 21.21 -8.32 -6.03
C GLU A 290 20.51 -7.98 -4.72
N ALA A 291 19.69 -8.88 -4.19
CA ALA A 291 19.05 -8.70 -2.88
C ALA A 291 20.09 -8.63 -1.75
N LEU A 292 21.08 -9.52 -1.77
CA LEU A 292 22.20 -9.53 -0.82
C LEU A 292 23.03 -8.23 -0.92
N THR A 293 23.39 -7.84 -2.15
CA THR A 293 24.14 -6.59 -2.40
C THR A 293 23.35 -5.36 -1.92
N HIS A 294 22.03 -5.34 -2.14
CA HIS A 294 21.15 -4.28 -1.66
C HIS A 294 21.11 -4.23 -0.14
N PHE A 295 21.00 -5.38 0.54
CA PHE A 295 21.04 -5.48 1.99
C PHE A 295 22.37 -5.00 2.58
N GLU A 296 23.50 -5.46 2.05
CA GLU A 296 24.82 -5.02 2.50
C GLU A 296 24.98 -3.51 2.39
N ARG A 297 24.54 -2.92 1.28
CA ARG A 297 24.54 -1.47 1.08
C ARG A 297 23.64 -0.75 2.07
N HIS A 298 22.45 -1.29 2.33
CA HIS A 298 21.52 -0.75 3.31
C HIS A 298 22.14 -0.69 4.71
N MET A 299 22.75 -1.80 5.15
CA MET A 299 23.44 -1.84 6.42
C MET A 299 24.66 -0.92 6.44
N ALA A 300 25.46 -0.85 5.37
CA ALA A 300 26.60 0.06 5.31
C ALA A 300 26.19 1.54 5.42
N THR A 301 25.08 1.95 4.78
CA THR A 301 24.59 3.33 4.87
C THR A 301 24.02 3.64 6.25
N PHE A 302 23.03 2.87 6.70
CA PHE A 302 22.22 3.26 7.86
C PHE A 302 22.81 2.78 9.18
N LYS A 303 23.48 1.62 9.26
CA LYS A 303 24.13 1.19 10.51
C LYS A 303 25.29 2.10 10.90
N ALA A 304 26.11 2.51 9.93
CA ALA A 304 27.30 3.31 10.16
C ALA A 304 26.98 4.79 10.47
N ALA A 305 25.88 5.32 9.97
CA ALA A 305 25.45 6.70 10.23
C ALA A 305 25.25 6.96 11.74
N ALA A 306 24.63 6.03 12.48
CA ALA A 306 24.50 6.13 13.93
C ALA A 306 25.82 6.13 14.69
N ALA A 307 26.91 5.61 14.12
CA ALA A 307 28.22 5.62 14.75
C ALA A 307 28.94 6.97 14.58
N LYS A 308 28.56 7.77 13.56
CA LYS A 308 29.13 9.09 13.30
C LYS A 308 28.59 10.17 14.24
N HIS A 309 27.36 10.02 14.70
CA HIS A 309 26.73 10.94 15.64
C HIS A 309 26.77 10.30 17.02
N ALA A 310 27.26 11.01 18.03
CA ALA A 310 27.20 10.54 19.42
C ALA A 310 25.73 10.52 19.89
N LEU A 311 25.03 9.43 19.59
CA LEU A 311 23.62 9.26 19.96
C LEU A 311 23.50 9.14 21.48
N PRO A 312 22.50 9.81 22.10
CA PRO A 312 22.13 9.55 23.49
C PRO A 312 21.85 8.05 23.72
N ALA A 313 22.06 7.55 24.94
CA ALA A 313 21.94 6.12 25.26
C ALA A 313 20.59 5.51 24.81
N ALA A 314 19.48 6.23 25.01
CA ALA A 314 18.15 5.80 24.56
C ALA A 314 18.05 5.64 23.04
N ALA A 315 18.61 6.59 22.27
CA ALA A 315 18.65 6.53 20.82
C ALA A 315 19.60 5.43 20.31
N ALA A 316 20.73 5.20 21.00
CA ALA A 316 21.65 4.12 20.70
C ALA A 316 21.00 2.74 20.92
N ALA A 317 20.29 2.54 22.03
CA ALA A 317 19.55 1.31 22.29
C ALA A 317 18.44 1.07 21.25
N ALA A 318 17.70 2.12 20.88
CA ALA A 318 16.70 2.04 19.81
C ALA A 318 17.32 1.65 18.46
N HIS A 319 18.46 2.27 18.11
CA HIS A 319 19.21 1.97 16.89
C HIS A 319 19.68 0.51 16.83
N TRP A 320 20.31 0.00 17.89
CA TRP A 320 20.73 -1.40 17.92
C TRP A 320 19.55 -2.38 17.88
N GLY A 321 18.40 -1.98 18.44
CA GLY A 321 17.13 -2.70 18.24
C GLY A 321 16.68 -2.72 16.78
N TRP A 322 16.80 -1.60 16.08
CA TRP A 322 16.53 -1.53 14.64
C TRP A 322 17.50 -2.38 13.82
N VAL A 323 18.81 -2.33 14.10
CA VAL A 323 19.83 -3.17 13.43
C VAL A 323 19.54 -4.67 13.62
N CYS A 324 19.19 -5.07 14.84
CA CYS A 324 18.80 -6.45 15.15
C CYS A 324 17.61 -6.91 14.30
N ARG A 325 16.58 -6.06 14.16
CA ARG A 325 15.43 -6.35 13.29
C ARG A 325 15.80 -6.46 11.81
N GLN A 326 16.67 -5.57 11.30
CA GLN A 326 17.10 -5.64 9.88
C GLN A 326 17.70 -6.99 9.54
N TYR A 327 18.67 -7.45 10.34
CA TYR A 327 19.30 -8.75 10.13
C TYR A 327 18.33 -9.91 10.34
N SER A 328 17.47 -9.87 11.36
CA SER A 328 16.48 -10.93 11.61
C SER A 328 15.55 -11.13 10.41
N VAL A 329 15.10 -10.03 9.80
CA VAL A 329 14.16 -10.06 8.68
C VAL A 329 14.84 -10.49 7.39
N ALA A 330 16.08 -10.09 7.15
CA ALA A 330 16.85 -10.60 6.01
C ALA A 330 17.06 -12.12 6.09
N GLY A 331 17.42 -12.64 7.26
CA GLY A 331 17.54 -14.08 7.49
C GLY A 331 16.24 -14.83 7.21
N GLN A 332 15.10 -14.30 7.66
CA GLN A 332 13.78 -14.89 7.40
C GLN A 332 13.39 -14.82 5.93
N LEU A 333 13.51 -13.67 5.28
CA LEU A 333 13.16 -13.51 3.87
C LEU A 333 13.95 -14.47 2.97
N LEU A 334 15.24 -14.68 3.25
CA LEU A 334 16.05 -15.66 2.54
C LEU A 334 15.58 -17.09 2.82
N ALA A 335 15.36 -17.45 4.09
CA ALA A 335 14.93 -18.79 4.47
C ALA A 335 13.54 -19.17 3.93
N GLU A 336 12.62 -18.20 3.83
CA GLU A 336 11.23 -18.44 3.41
C GLU A 336 11.02 -18.35 1.90
N ARG A 337 11.84 -17.57 1.17
CA ARG A 337 11.58 -17.22 -0.24
C ARG A 337 12.59 -17.77 -1.23
N VAL A 338 13.70 -18.33 -0.74
CA VAL A 338 14.77 -18.86 -1.58
C VAL A 338 15.00 -20.32 -1.21
N GLU A 339 14.95 -21.20 -2.21
CA GLU A 339 15.35 -22.59 -2.00
C GLU A 339 16.83 -22.65 -1.63
N ALA A 340 17.20 -23.50 -0.68
CA ALA A 340 18.57 -23.58 -0.19
C ALA A 340 19.59 -23.87 -1.31
N SER A 341 19.19 -24.58 -2.36
CA SER A 341 19.97 -24.88 -3.55
C SER A 341 20.32 -23.66 -4.42
N LEU A 342 19.53 -22.57 -4.32
CA LEU A 342 19.72 -21.33 -5.09
C LEU A 342 20.57 -20.31 -4.34
N LEU A 343 20.90 -20.56 -3.08
CA LEU A 343 21.75 -19.68 -2.28
C LEU A 343 23.22 -19.86 -2.70
N PRO A 344 23.98 -18.77 -2.89
CA PRO A 344 25.42 -18.85 -3.04
C PRO A 344 26.07 -19.60 -1.88
N ASP A 345 27.08 -20.42 -2.18
CA ASP A 345 27.87 -21.15 -1.18
C ASP A 345 28.90 -20.23 -0.51
N THR A 346 28.41 -19.16 0.11
CA THR A 346 29.20 -18.23 0.91
C THR A 346 28.49 -17.99 2.23
N ARG A 347 29.25 -17.89 3.33
CA ARG A 347 28.68 -17.65 4.66
C ARG A 347 27.75 -16.43 4.67
N ALA A 348 28.11 -15.35 3.98
CA ALA A 348 27.35 -14.10 3.95
C ALA A 348 26.01 -14.21 3.20
N ALA A 349 25.81 -15.26 2.39
CA ALA A 349 24.56 -15.52 1.69
C ALA A 349 23.58 -16.42 2.48
N GLN A 350 24.04 -17.04 3.57
CA GLN A 350 23.25 -18.02 4.32
C GLN A 350 22.36 -17.35 5.39
N PRO A 351 21.08 -17.76 5.56
CA PRO A 351 20.19 -17.23 6.60
C PRO A 351 20.79 -17.22 8.01
N ALA A 352 21.56 -18.26 8.36
CA ALA A 352 22.21 -18.39 9.67
C ALA A 352 23.18 -17.24 9.98
N TYR A 353 23.87 -16.70 8.97
CA TYR A 353 24.75 -15.54 9.15
C TYR A 353 23.98 -14.31 9.61
N PHE A 354 22.82 -14.04 9.01
CA PHE A 354 21.98 -12.92 9.40
C PHE A 354 21.45 -13.07 10.82
N PHE A 355 21.02 -14.28 11.23
CA PHE A 355 20.60 -14.51 12.62
C PHE A 355 21.74 -14.32 13.62
N GLN A 356 22.96 -14.72 13.28
CA GLN A 356 24.15 -14.44 14.10
C GLN A 356 24.42 -12.93 14.22
N CYS A 357 24.33 -12.17 13.11
CA CYS A 357 24.45 -10.72 13.14
C CYS A 357 23.37 -10.05 14.00
N ALA A 358 22.13 -10.56 13.96
CA ALA A 358 21.03 -10.07 14.80
C ALA A 358 21.31 -10.30 16.29
N ALA A 359 21.81 -11.48 16.67
CA ALA A 359 22.21 -11.79 18.04
C ALA A 359 23.31 -10.83 18.54
N ASN A 360 24.32 -10.54 17.71
CA ASN A 360 25.36 -9.57 18.03
C ASN A 360 24.78 -8.16 18.24
N ALA A 361 23.86 -7.71 17.39
CA ALA A 361 23.18 -6.44 17.56
C ALA A 361 22.31 -6.39 18.83
N ALA A 362 21.70 -7.51 19.24
CA ALA A 362 20.94 -7.61 20.48
C ALA A 362 21.84 -7.44 21.72
N MET A 363 23.06 -7.97 21.70
CA MET A 363 24.06 -7.73 22.77
C MET A 363 24.43 -6.25 22.86
N MET A 364 24.65 -5.58 21.73
CA MET A 364 24.94 -4.13 21.70
C MET A 364 23.75 -3.30 22.21
N ARG A 365 22.52 -3.71 21.88
CA ARG A 365 21.31 -3.09 22.42
C ARG A 365 21.25 -3.19 23.94
N ARG A 366 21.56 -4.36 24.51
CA ARG A 366 21.59 -4.57 25.96
C ARG A 366 22.63 -3.67 26.64
N ALA A 367 23.83 -3.57 26.06
CA ALA A 367 24.87 -2.69 26.58
C ALA A 367 24.44 -1.22 26.59
N ALA A 368 23.81 -0.75 25.50
CA ALA A 368 23.28 0.61 25.42
C ALA A 368 22.11 0.85 26.39
N ALA A 369 21.27 -0.16 26.64
CA ALA A 369 20.17 -0.07 27.61
C ALA A 369 20.66 0.07 29.05
N GLN A 370 21.76 -0.62 29.42
CA GLN A 370 22.36 -0.48 30.75
C GLN A 370 22.77 0.98 31.02
N MET A 371 23.32 1.66 30.02
CA MET A 371 23.70 3.08 30.12
C MET A 371 22.50 4.03 30.32
N ILE A 372 21.27 3.59 30.00
CA ILE A 372 20.04 4.37 30.25
C ILE A 372 19.65 4.28 31.73
N GLU A 373 19.77 3.10 32.33
CA GLU A 373 19.48 2.90 33.76
C GLU A 373 20.35 3.82 34.62
N ASP A 374 21.60 4.04 34.20
CA ASP A 374 22.56 4.93 34.86
C ASP A 374 22.26 6.43 34.64
N ALA A 375 21.54 6.78 33.55
CA ALA A 375 21.28 8.17 33.13
C ALA A 375 19.86 8.69 33.44
N GLY A 376 18.96 7.82 33.90
CA GLY A 376 17.55 8.12 34.16
C GLY A 376 16.64 7.85 32.93
N ALA A 377 15.39 7.48 33.20
CA ALA A 377 14.45 7.07 32.16
C ALA A 377 14.10 8.24 31.21
N PRO A 378 14.11 8.01 29.87
CA PRO A 378 13.71 9.04 28.91
C PRO A 378 12.22 9.34 29.01
N ALA A 379 11.81 10.53 28.55
CA ALA A 379 10.41 10.90 28.43
C ALA A 379 9.65 9.89 27.55
N GLU A 380 8.41 9.58 27.94
CA GLU A 380 7.57 8.65 27.21
C GLU A 380 7.15 9.25 25.85
N CYS A 381 7.39 8.50 24.79
CA CYS A 381 7.05 8.88 23.42
C CYS A 381 6.08 7.88 22.81
N VAL A 382 5.11 8.37 22.05
CA VAL A 382 4.14 7.60 21.27
C VAL A 382 4.36 7.78 19.77
N ALA A 383 3.89 6.82 18.97
CA ALA A 383 3.99 6.89 17.52
C ALA A 383 3.12 8.01 16.95
N GLY A 384 3.72 8.84 16.10
CA GLY A 384 3.04 9.89 15.36
C GLY A 384 2.31 9.40 14.09
N PRO A 385 1.62 10.30 13.37
CA PRO A 385 0.91 9.98 12.13
C PRO A 385 1.81 9.58 10.95
N PHE A 386 3.10 9.88 11.00
CA PHE A 386 4.07 9.57 9.95
C PHE A 386 5.01 8.41 10.35
N VAL A 387 5.56 7.72 9.35
CA VAL A 387 6.48 6.59 9.57
C VAL A 387 7.71 7.04 10.34
N GLY A 388 8.01 6.35 11.43
CA GLY A 388 9.15 6.63 12.32
C GLY A 388 9.00 7.90 13.17
N GLN A 389 7.86 8.59 13.07
CA GLN A 389 7.61 9.77 13.87
C GLN A 389 7.32 9.39 15.33
N LEU A 390 7.98 10.06 16.27
CA LEU A 390 7.70 9.95 17.70
C LEU A 390 7.25 11.32 18.22
N VAL A 391 6.23 11.32 19.07
CA VAL A 391 5.65 12.50 19.70
C VAL A 391 5.61 12.24 21.21
N ALA A 392 5.86 13.26 22.03
CA ALA A 392 5.73 13.12 23.48
C ALA A 392 4.32 12.63 23.86
N ALA A 393 4.23 11.70 24.81
CA ALA A 393 2.95 11.25 25.34
C ALA A 393 2.24 12.42 26.03
N ALA A 394 0.97 12.66 25.70
CA ALA A 394 0.18 13.72 26.32
C ALA A 394 0.07 13.45 27.83
N GLY A 395 0.73 14.29 28.63
CA GLY A 395 0.85 14.14 30.09
C GLY A 395 2.24 14.50 30.66
N SER A 396 3.29 14.59 29.84
CA SER A 396 4.66 14.90 30.30
C SER A 396 5.06 16.38 30.15
N LEU A 397 4.17 17.25 29.67
CA LEU A 397 4.36 18.69 29.63
C LEU A 397 3.27 19.32 30.49
N GLY A 398 3.62 19.60 31.75
CA GLY A 398 2.87 20.53 32.56
C GLY A 398 2.92 21.90 31.91
N LEU A 399 1.91 22.21 31.10
CA LEU A 399 1.63 23.56 30.66
C LEU A 399 0.17 23.82 31.00
N THR A 400 0.01 24.63 32.04
CA THR A 400 -1.18 25.38 32.40
C THR A 400 -1.73 26.11 31.18
N ASP A 401 -3.01 25.90 30.92
CA ASP A 401 -3.82 26.72 30.01
C ASP A 401 -3.79 28.20 30.41
N PRO A 402 -4.01 29.10 29.45
CA PRO A 402 -5.09 30.05 29.60
C PRO A 402 -6.28 29.75 28.69
#